data_AF-A0AA41TX40-F1
#
_entry.id   AF-A0AA41TX40-F1
#
_cell.length_a   1.000
_cell.length_b   1.000
_cell.length_c   1.000
_cell.angle_alpha   90.00
_cell.angle_beta   90.00
_cell.angle_gamma   90.00
#
_symmetry.space_group_name_H-M   'P 1'
#
loop_
_entity.id
_entity.type
_entity.pdbx_description
1 polymer ?
#
loop_
_entity_poly.entity_id
_entity_poly.type
_entity_poly.pdbx_seq_one_letter_code
_entity_poly.pdbx_strand_id
1 'polypeptide(L)'
;MLTTEAGRFLRRIALPLAATVLVVAGLGLLVTRALDGVWPVSAEDGLVRTFADHRSDLWDAVSRVLSVASGAPAVIAGTLIAAGLALAAYRSWRAPLFLVGTVAAQTLVYLLVRMWVDRDRPAVPRLDDLPGDGSYYSGHTGAALALYGGIAVLLSRQLTGRVGVWVWRVLCLLVPLAVGLSRIYRGDNHPSDVLAAFVSAAAVLAIMDAAVLSPKSVWGGPGGNPRHYAHGRMPRAALVVNPIKLDSADDRARIDRIMSEAGWAPPLWLETTVEDPGAGVTRKALAEGVDLVVVAGGDGTVRECAGALAGTGVPLAVVPSGTGNLLARNLGLPIDLADAVHVAVHGRDRHIDLGGIAPDEPDGEWRYFTAMAGIGLDAAMVADAPDALKKKVGWPAYAVSAGRHLRDARMRVTLRIDDGPPIKRRARMVLVGNVGALQAGMQLLPGAEPDDGLLDVVVFAPYGMTGWAHATVRVIGRRRRDVPDVPPRQRRWRPIEHFTGRSVEVETARPEPRELDGDPIGPGTRLSVRVRPGALVVRVPDGRVAVRPEARAEPFPVALDVVEVGPAGLALPAEAAAGGGTAEAGPWADGGSAPRHDHKNI
;
A
#
# COMPACT_ATOMS: atom_id res chain seq x y z
N MET A 1 0.65 21.55 16.30
CA MET A 1 0.16 20.37 15.54
C MET A 1 -1.37 20.30 15.39
N LEU A 2 -2.17 20.71 16.38
CA LEU A 2 -3.65 20.66 16.33
C LEU A 2 -4.31 21.59 15.27
N THR A 3 -3.66 22.67 14.85
CA THR A 3 -4.23 23.69 13.94
C THR A 3 -4.34 23.22 12.49
N THR A 4 -3.49 22.31 12.02
CA THR A 4 -3.47 21.86 10.61
C THR A 4 -4.42 20.69 10.32
N GLU A 5 -4.75 19.87 11.31
CA GLU A 5 -5.74 18.78 11.18
C GLU A 5 -7.17 19.31 11.34
N ALA A 6 -7.41 20.16 12.34
CA ALA A 6 -8.68 20.85 12.51
C ALA A 6 -9.05 21.68 11.28
N GLY A 7 -8.10 22.43 10.71
CA GLY A 7 -8.33 23.22 9.49
C GLY A 7 -8.67 22.36 8.26
N ARG A 8 -8.12 21.14 8.15
CA ARG A 8 -8.42 20.23 7.03
C ARG A 8 -9.74 19.50 7.22
N PHE A 9 -10.04 19.07 8.44
CA PHE A 9 -11.36 18.54 8.77
C PHE A 9 -12.44 19.59 8.48
N LEU A 10 -12.21 20.84 8.89
CA LEU A 10 -13.11 21.95 8.62
C LEU A 10 -13.31 22.17 7.11
N ARG A 11 -12.23 22.27 6.33
CA ARG A 11 -12.29 22.54 4.88
C ARG A 11 -12.82 21.39 4.04
N ARG A 12 -12.58 20.13 4.42
CA ARG A 12 -12.90 18.96 3.59
C ARG A 12 -14.16 18.23 3.99
N ILE A 13 -14.59 18.38 5.25
CA ILE A 13 -15.77 17.68 5.77
C ILE A 13 -16.79 18.70 6.26
N ALA A 14 -16.46 19.49 7.28
CA ALA A 14 -17.48 20.29 7.96
C ALA A 14 -18.07 21.41 7.09
N LEU A 15 -17.25 22.20 6.37
CA LEU A 15 -17.74 23.25 5.47
C LEU A 15 -18.55 22.70 4.29
N PRO A 16 -18.07 21.67 3.55
CA PRO A 16 -18.88 21.05 2.50
C PRO A 16 -20.19 20.46 3.02
N LEU A 17 -20.18 19.77 4.17
CA LEU A 17 -21.41 19.24 4.77
C LEU A 17 -22.37 20.36 5.19
N ALA A 18 -21.87 21.45 5.78
CA ALA A 18 -22.68 22.61 6.11
C ALA A 18 -23.30 23.25 4.85
N ALA A 19 -22.53 23.34 3.76
CA ALA A 19 -23.06 23.79 2.47
C ALA A 19 -24.13 22.84 1.93
N THR A 20 -23.94 21.51 2.05
CA THR A 20 -24.98 20.53 1.69
C THR A 20 -26.26 20.72 2.52
N VAL A 21 -26.14 20.93 3.84
CA VAL A 21 -27.30 21.22 4.70
C VAL A 21 -28.03 22.47 4.21
N LEU A 22 -27.32 23.57 3.95
CA LEU A 22 -27.93 24.83 3.49
C LEU A 22 -28.61 24.68 2.12
N VAL A 23 -27.96 24.00 1.17
CA VAL A 23 -28.52 23.77 -0.18
C VAL A 23 -29.77 22.90 -0.09
N VAL A 24 -29.72 21.79 0.65
CA VAL A 24 -30.87 20.87 0.75
C VAL A 24 -32.00 21.50 1.55
N ALA A 25 -31.72 22.24 2.63
CA ALA A 25 -32.75 23.01 3.33
C ALA A 25 -33.36 24.10 2.44
N GLY A 26 -32.54 24.81 1.65
CA GLY A 26 -33.01 25.79 0.68
C GLY A 26 -33.91 25.18 -0.40
N LEU A 27 -33.55 24.00 -0.93
CA LEU A 27 -34.41 23.24 -1.85
C LEU A 27 -35.72 22.84 -1.18
N GLY A 28 -35.69 22.42 0.09
CA GLY A 28 -36.89 22.08 0.84
C GLY A 28 -37.80 23.29 1.04
N LEU A 29 -37.26 24.45 1.42
CA LEU A 29 -38.02 25.70 1.53
C LEU A 29 -38.57 26.17 0.18
N LEU A 30 -37.82 25.97 -0.91
CA LEU A 30 -38.27 26.27 -2.26
C LEU A 30 -39.47 25.39 -2.63
N VAL A 31 -39.39 24.08 -2.41
CA VAL A 31 -40.47 23.13 -2.69
C VAL A 31 -41.70 23.39 -1.82
N THR A 32 -41.52 23.68 -0.53
CA THR A 32 -42.62 23.84 0.44
C THR A 32 -43.27 25.21 0.44
N ARG A 33 -42.57 26.28 0.04
CA ARG A 33 -43.11 27.66 0.12
C ARG A 33 -43.24 28.39 -1.20
N ALA A 34 -42.32 28.17 -2.14
CA ALA A 34 -42.27 28.96 -3.37
C ALA A 34 -42.86 28.21 -4.57
N LEU A 35 -42.69 26.89 -4.60
CA LEU A 35 -43.19 26.01 -5.67
C LEU A 35 -44.45 25.25 -5.26
N ASP A 36 -45.00 25.53 -4.08
CA ASP A 36 -46.28 24.96 -3.68
C ASP A 36 -47.37 25.36 -4.69
N GLY A 37 -48.10 24.38 -5.22
CA GLY A 37 -49.06 24.58 -6.31
C GLY A 37 -48.48 24.72 -7.73
N VAL A 38 -47.15 24.70 -7.91
CA VAL A 38 -46.49 24.81 -9.23
C VAL A 38 -46.07 23.43 -9.75
N TRP A 39 -46.26 23.15 -11.04
CA TRP A 39 -45.74 21.92 -11.66
C TRP A 39 -44.20 21.87 -11.53
N PRO A 40 -43.58 20.73 -11.16
CA PRO A 40 -44.16 19.41 -10.98
C PRO A 40 -44.66 19.11 -9.55
N VAL A 41 -44.40 19.99 -8.58
CA VAL A 41 -44.73 19.78 -7.15
C VAL A 41 -46.23 19.60 -6.96
N SER A 42 -47.06 20.38 -7.66
CA SER A 42 -48.53 20.24 -7.60
C SER A 42 -49.08 18.91 -8.12
N ALA A 43 -48.31 18.16 -8.90
CA ALA A 43 -48.72 16.86 -9.44
C ALA A 43 -48.32 15.68 -8.54
N GLU A 44 -47.52 15.91 -7.50
CA GLU A 44 -46.94 14.85 -6.65
C GLU A 44 -48.00 14.06 -5.91
N ASP A 45 -48.98 14.73 -5.30
CA ASP A 45 -50.07 14.04 -4.61
C ASP A 45 -50.91 13.19 -5.56
N GLY A 46 -51.10 13.62 -6.81
CA GLY A 46 -51.79 12.83 -7.82
C GLY A 46 -51.05 11.53 -8.13
N LEU A 47 -49.73 11.60 -8.25
CA LEU A 47 -48.88 10.42 -8.45
C LEU A 47 -48.95 9.47 -7.24
N VAL A 48 -48.85 10.00 -6.02
CA VAL A 48 -48.93 9.19 -4.79
C VAL A 48 -50.31 8.54 -4.63
N ARG A 49 -51.39 9.28 -4.91
CA ARG A 49 -52.76 8.72 -4.95
C ARG A 49 -52.88 7.59 -5.97
N THR A 50 -52.33 7.77 -7.17
CA THR A 50 -52.32 6.71 -8.21
C THR A 50 -51.67 5.43 -7.68
N PHE A 51 -50.56 5.52 -6.96
CA PHE A 51 -49.96 4.36 -6.31
C PHE A 51 -50.83 3.76 -5.21
N ALA A 52 -51.48 4.60 -4.40
CA ALA A 52 -52.38 4.16 -3.34
C ALA A 52 -53.60 3.40 -3.89
N ASP A 53 -54.15 3.85 -5.01
CA ASP A 53 -55.31 3.25 -5.66
C ASP A 53 -54.98 1.91 -6.35
N HIS A 54 -53.71 1.70 -6.73
CA HIS A 54 -53.23 0.48 -7.41
C HIS A 54 -52.44 -0.46 -6.48
N ARG A 55 -52.69 -0.40 -5.17
CA ARG A 55 -52.03 -1.30 -4.22
C ARG A 55 -52.45 -2.75 -4.42
N SER A 56 -51.55 -3.67 -4.10
CA SER A 56 -51.82 -5.11 -4.15
C SER A 56 -50.99 -5.84 -3.10
N ASP A 57 -51.46 -6.99 -2.63
CA ASP A 57 -50.80 -7.77 -1.57
C ASP A 57 -49.33 -8.06 -1.88
N LEU A 58 -49.02 -8.34 -3.15
CA LEU A 58 -47.65 -8.60 -3.61
C LEU A 58 -46.77 -7.35 -3.45
N TRP A 59 -47.21 -6.20 -3.96
CA TRP A 59 -46.44 -4.96 -3.91
C TRP A 59 -46.40 -4.35 -2.50
N ASP A 60 -47.42 -4.60 -1.67
CA ASP A 60 -47.42 -4.28 -0.25
C ASP A 60 -46.38 -5.10 0.52
N ALA A 61 -46.26 -6.40 0.22
CA ALA A 61 -45.23 -7.26 0.82
C ALA A 61 -43.82 -6.86 0.36
N VAL A 62 -43.60 -6.64 -0.94
CA VAL A 62 -42.31 -6.21 -1.50
C VAL A 62 -41.89 -4.85 -0.91
N SER A 63 -42.79 -3.87 -0.89
CA SER A 63 -42.51 -2.55 -0.33
C SER A 63 -42.25 -2.59 1.18
N ARG A 64 -42.90 -3.49 1.92
CA ARG A 64 -42.62 -3.71 3.35
C ARG A 64 -41.20 -4.22 3.58
N VAL A 65 -40.74 -5.19 2.80
CA VAL A 65 -39.35 -5.70 2.90
C VAL A 65 -38.35 -4.59 2.63
N LEU A 66 -38.58 -3.77 1.59
CA LEU A 66 -37.71 -2.63 1.25
C LEU A 66 -37.74 -1.54 2.34
N SER A 67 -38.90 -1.26 2.93
CA SER A 67 -39.05 -0.29 4.03
C SER A 67 -38.29 -0.79 5.27
N VAL A 68 -38.46 -2.06 5.67
CA VAL A 68 -37.73 -2.66 6.81
C VAL A 68 -36.22 -2.70 6.56
N ALA A 69 -35.79 -3.07 5.35
CA ALA A 69 -34.37 -3.16 4.99
C ALA A 69 -33.67 -1.78 4.96
N SER A 70 -34.43 -0.71 4.77
CA SER A 70 -33.92 0.68 4.82
C SER A 70 -34.13 1.36 6.17
N GLY A 71 -34.77 0.68 7.12
CA GLY A 71 -34.95 1.17 8.49
C GLY A 71 -33.62 1.28 9.24
N ALA A 72 -33.59 2.13 10.28
CA ALA A 72 -32.37 2.42 11.03
C ALA A 72 -31.63 1.16 11.55
N PRO A 73 -32.29 0.15 12.15
CA PRO A 73 -31.60 -1.07 12.61
C PRO A 73 -30.93 -1.84 11.48
N ALA A 74 -31.61 -1.97 10.33
CA ALA A 74 -31.10 -2.68 9.17
C ALA A 74 -29.92 -1.95 8.52
N VAL A 75 -30.00 -0.61 8.38
CA VAL A 75 -28.89 0.20 7.87
C VAL A 75 -27.68 0.12 8.80
N ILE A 76 -27.87 0.23 10.12
CA ILE A 76 -26.77 0.12 11.09
C ILE A 76 -26.11 -1.26 10.99
N ALA A 77 -26.90 -2.34 11.04
CA ALA A 77 -26.37 -3.70 10.92
C ALA A 77 -25.64 -3.92 9.58
N GLY A 78 -26.26 -3.51 8.47
CA GLY A 78 -25.67 -3.60 7.14
C GLY A 78 -24.36 -2.80 7.03
N THR A 79 -24.31 -1.61 7.63
CA THR A 79 -23.09 -0.77 7.66
C THR A 79 -21.98 -1.45 8.46
N LEU A 80 -22.28 -2.01 9.63
CA LEU A 80 -21.28 -2.71 10.46
C LEU A 80 -20.74 -3.96 9.77
N ILE A 81 -21.62 -4.77 9.16
CA ILE A 81 -21.23 -5.95 8.39
C ILE A 81 -20.35 -5.54 7.20
N ALA A 82 -20.80 -4.57 6.39
CA ALA A 82 -20.05 -4.09 5.24
C ALA A 82 -18.72 -3.42 5.63
N ALA A 83 -18.66 -2.73 6.77
CA ALA A 83 -17.42 -2.18 7.31
C ALA A 83 -16.45 -3.28 7.76
N GLY A 84 -16.94 -4.35 8.40
CA GLY A 84 -16.13 -5.52 8.75
C GLY A 84 -15.57 -6.23 7.52
N LEU A 85 -16.41 -6.42 6.49
CA LEU A 85 -15.99 -6.96 5.20
C LEU A 85 -14.97 -6.05 4.49
N ALA A 86 -15.21 -4.73 4.50
CA ALA A 86 -14.28 -3.75 3.93
C ALA A 86 -12.93 -3.75 4.68
N LEU A 87 -12.94 -3.86 6.00
CA LEU A 87 -11.71 -3.99 6.79
C LEU A 87 -10.93 -5.26 6.41
N ALA A 88 -11.61 -6.38 6.25
CA ALA A 88 -11.00 -7.64 5.84
C ALA A 88 -10.46 -7.61 4.40
N ALA A 89 -11.22 -7.01 3.49
CA ALA A 89 -10.93 -6.96 2.06
C ALA A 89 -9.82 -5.95 1.69
N TYR A 90 -9.86 -4.74 2.27
CA TYR A 90 -8.90 -3.67 1.96
C TYR A 90 -7.69 -3.66 2.89
N ARG A 91 -7.78 -4.35 4.05
CA ARG A 91 -6.78 -4.28 5.13
C ARG A 91 -6.41 -2.85 5.54
N SER A 92 -7.34 -1.92 5.34
CA SER A 92 -7.19 -0.49 5.62
C SER A 92 -8.35 -0.03 6.50
N TRP A 93 -8.06 0.81 7.49
CA TRP A 93 -9.08 1.41 8.37
C TRP A 93 -9.87 2.53 7.66
N ARG A 94 -9.40 3.01 6.52
CA ARG A 94 -10.03 4.11 5.77
C ARG A 94 -11.29 3.66 5.04
N ALA A 95 -11.33 2.42 4.56
CA ALA A 95 -12.52 1.85 3.93
C ALA A 95 -13.72 1.72 4.89
N PRO A 96 -13.59 1.11 6.09
CA PRO A 96 -14.68 1.10 7.07
C PRO A 96 -15.00 2.50 7.60
N LEU A 97 -14.01 3.36 7.80
CA LEU A 97 -14.27 4.73 8.25
C LEU A 97 -15.02 5.55 7.21
N PHE A 98 -14.72 5.39 5.92
CA PHE A 98 -15.47 6.01 4.85
C PHE A 98 -16.93 5.55 4.89
N LEU A 99 -17.17 4.25 5.01
CA LEU A 99 -18.52 3.71 4.96
C LEU A 99 -19.36 4.15 6.18
N VAL A 100 -18.83 3.95 7.38
CA VAL A 100 -19.48 4.36 8.64
C VAL A 100 -19.64 5.88 8.69
N GLY A 101 -18.60 6.62 8.31
CA GLY A 101 -18.61 8.07 8.26
C GLY A 101 -19.62 8.63 7.27
N THR A 102 -19.82 7.99 6.10
CA THR A 102 -20.80 8.41 5.10
C THR A 102 -22.22 8.24 5.61
N VAL A 103 -22.54 7.10 6.23
CA VAL A 103 -23.86 6.85 6.83
C VAL A 103 -24.12 7.79 8.01
N ALA A 104 -23.13 8.02 8.86
CA ALA A 104 -23.23 8.96 9.98
C ALA A 104 -23.40 10.41 9.51
N ALA A 105 -22.60 10.86 8.53
CA ALA A 105 -22.71 12.19 7.95
C ALA A 105 -24.08 12.41 7.27
N GLN A 106 -24.58 11.42 6.52
CA GLN A 106 -25.89 11.50 5.90
C GLN A 106 -27.01 11.60 6.94
N THR A 107 -26.90 10.83 8.04
CA THR A 107 -27.85 10.91 9.16
C THR A 107 -27.81 12.29 9.81
N LEU A 108 -26.62 12.86 10.02
CA LEU A 108 -26.47 14.20 10.57
C LEU A 108 -27.08 15.27 9.65
N VAL A 109 -26.83 15.21 8.34
CA VAL A 109 -27.43 16.15 7.37
C VAL A 109 -28.96 16.07 7.41
N TYR A 110 -29.52 14.85 7.45
CA TYR A 110 -30.97 14.65 7.58
C TYR A 110 -31.53 15.27 8.87
N LEU A 111 -30.89 15.02 10.02
CA LEU A 111 -31.31 15.58 11.31
C LEU A 111 -31.21 17.11 11.35
N LEU A 112 -30.22 17.69 10.68
CA LEU A 112 -30.05 19.14 10.62
C LEU A 112 -31.10 19.78 9.71
N VAL A 113 -31.33 19.26 8.51
CA VAL A 113 -32.29 19.83 7.55
C VAL A 113 -33.72 19.80 8.09
N ARG A 114 -34.13 18.71 8.76
CA ARG A 114 -35.49 18.59 9.31
C ARG A 114 -35.82 19.59 10.43
N MET A 115 -34.82 20.29 10.98
CA MET A 115 -35.09 21.39 11.93
C MET A 115 -35.60 22.66 11.25
N TRP A 116 -35.47 22.76 9.92
CA TRP A 116 -35.73 23.98 9.15
C TRP A 116 -36.87 23.81 8.16
N VAL A 117 -37.03 22.60 7.62
CA VAL A 117 -38.05 22.29 6.63
C VAL A 117 -39.08 21.39 7.28
N ASP A 118 -40.27 21.94 7.47
CA ASP A 118 -41.45 21.19 7.84
C ASP A 118 -42.30 20.99 6.59
N ARG A 119 -42.69 19.75 6.32
CA ARG A 119 -43.49 19.38 5.17
C ARG A 119 -44.41 18.23 5.54
N ASP A 120 -45.70 18.41 5.31
CA ASP A 120 -46.67 17.36 5.53
C ASP A 120 -46.42 16.14 4.64
N ARG A 121 -46.80 14.98 5.16
CA ARG A 121 -46.81 13.74 4.37
C ARG A 121 -47.90 13.78 3.31
N PRO A 122 -47.77 12.98 2.23
CA PRO A 122 -48.82 12.86 1.23
C PRO A 122 -50.18 12.49 1.84
N ALA A 123 -51.25 13.12 1.36
CA ALA A 123 -52.61 12.94 1.88
C ALA A 123 -53.27 11.65 1.36
N VAL A 124 -52.67 10.49 1.67
CA VAL A 124 -53.18 9.15 1.34
C VAL A 124 -53.12 8.22 2.56
N PRO A 125 -53.93 7.15 2.63
CA PRO A 125 -53.78 6.12 3.66
C PRO A 125 -52.36 5.54 3.62
N ARG A 126 -51.66 5.58 4.76
CA ARG A 126 -50.27 5.10 4.87
C ARG A 126 -50.25 3.61 5.24
N LEU A 127 -49.22 2.91 4.77
CA LEU A 127 -48.97 1.52 5.12
C LEU A 127 -48.01 1.35 6.29
N ASP A 128 -47.32 2.41 6.71
CA ASP A 128 -46.40 2.44 7.86
C ASP A 128 -46.90 3.44 8.92
N ASP A 129 -46.87 3.03 10.19
CA ASP A 129 -47.10 3.91 11.34
C ASP A 129 -45.79 4.56 11.79
N LEU A 130 -45.35 5.58 11.05
CA LEU A 130 -44.10 6.29 11.35
C LEU A 130 -44.33 7.42 12.36
N PRO A 131 -43.52 7.51 13.43
CA PRO A 131 -43.59 8.63 14.37
C PRO A 131 -43.07 9.92 13.72
N GLY A 132 -43.86 10.99 13.81
CA GLY A 132 -43.51 12.35 13.37
C GLY A 132 -44.12 12.76 12.02
N ASP A 133 -44.43 14.05 11.95
CA ASP A 133 -45.32 14.64 10.92
C ASP A 133 -44.59 15.04 9.63
N GLY A 134 -43.27 15.19 9.68
CA GLY A 134 -42.45 15.65 8.55
C GLY A 134 -42.09 14.58 7.51
N SER A 135 -42.29 14.88 6.23
CA SER A 135 -41.91 14.06 5.07
C SER A 135 -40.55 14.45 4.47
N TYR A 136 -40.13 15.72 4.61
CA TYR A 136 -38.95 16.24 3.90
C TYR A 136 -37.64 16.08 4.69
N TYR A 137 -36.53 15.62 4.07
CA TYR A 137 -36.47 14.76 2.89
C TYR A 137 -36.35 13.30 3.34
N SER A 138 -36.46 12.32 2.44
CA SER A 138 -36.52 10.91 2.82
C SER A 138 -35.23 10.39 3.49
N GLY A 139 -35.26 10.22 4.81
CA GLY A 139 -34.14 9.66 5.59
C GLY A 139 -33.80 8.22 5.21
N HIS A 140 -34.80 7.37 4.99
CA HIS A 140 -34.63 5.96 4.58
C HIS A 140 -33.93 5.86 3.22
N THR A 141 -34.36 6.66 2.24
CA THR A 141 -33.74 6.71 0.91
C THR A 141 -32.30 7.22 1.01
N GLY A 142 -32.07 8.30 1.76
CA GLY A 142 -30.72 8.85 1.94
C GLY A 142 -29.77 7.86 2.61
N ALA A 143 -30.22 7.20 3.67
CA ALA A 143 -29.43 6.18 4.38
C ALA A 143 -29.12 4.97 3.50
N ALA A 144 -30.09 4.49 2.70
CA ALA A 144 -29.87 3.43 1.73
C ALA A 144 -28.81 3.83 0.69
N LEU A 145 -28.87 5.04 0.13
CA LEU A 145 -27.88 5.49 -0.85
C LEU A 145 -26.49 5.65 -0.22
N ALA A 146 -26.41 6.16 1.02
CA ALA A 146 -25.13 6.26 1.74
C ALA A 146 -24.47 4.89 1.94
N LEU A 147 -25.24 3.87 2.33
CA LEU A 147 -24.74 2.51 2.53
C LEU A 147 -24.39 1.83 1.20
N TYR A 148 -25.38 1.65 0.32
CA TYR A 148 -25.19 0.87 -0.91
C TYR A 148 -24.34 1.61 -1.94
N GLY A 149 -24.45 2.95 -2.01
CA GLY A 149 -23.53 3.77 -2.79
C GLY A 149 -22.11 3.68 -2.24
N GLY A 150 -21.93 3.67 -0.92
CA GLY A 150 -20.62 3.50 -0.29
C GLY A 150 -19.99 2.14 -0.63
N ILE A 151 -20.78 1.08 -0.59
CA ILE A 151 -20.36 -0.27 -1.03
C ILE A 151 -19.98 -0.25 -2.52
N ALA A 152 -20.76 0.39 -3.39
CA ALA A 152 -20.47 0.52 -4.81
C ALA A 152 -19.14 1.24 -5.07
N VAL A 153 -18.87 2.32 -4.34
CA VAL A 153 -17.61 3.07 -4.40
C VAL A 153 -16.43 2.20 -3.97
N LEU A 154 -16.57 1.46 -2.87
CA LEU A 154 -15.53 0.53 -2.43
C LEU A 154 -15.29 -0.54 -3.51
N LEU A 155 -16.30 -1.34 -3.88
CA LEU A 155 -16.15 -2.42 -4.87
C LEU A 155 -15.55 -1.95 -6.20
N SER A 156 -15.88 -0.72 -6.64
CA SER A 156 -15.30 -0.12 -7.85
C SER A 156 -13.78 0.04 -7.80
N ARG A 157 -13.19 0.17 -6.60
CA ARG A 157 -11.74 0.26 -6.38
C ARG A 157 -11.04 -1.10 -6.28
N GLN A 158 -11.79 -2.18 -6.05
CA GLN A 158 -11.21 -3.53 -5.92
C GLN A 158 -11.23 -4.31 -7.22
N LEU A 159 -12.26 -4.07 -8.04
CA LEU A 159 -12.48 -4.81 -9.27
C LEU A 159 -11.73 -4.14 -10.43
N THR A 160 -10.95 -4.93 -11.17
CA THR A 160 -10.15 -4.45 -12.30
C THR A 160 -10.88 -4.52 -13.64
N GLY A 161 -12.01 -5.24 -13.73
CA GLY A 161 -12.78 -5.40 -14.97
C GLY A 161 -13.88 -4.34 -15.15
N ARG A 162 -13.88 -3.65 -16.31
CA ARG A 162 -14.87 -2.61 -16.66
C ARG A 162 -16.32 -3.11 -16.55
N VAL A 163 -16.60 -4.32 -17.02
CA VAL A 163 -17.94 -4.94 -16.95
C VAL A 163 -18.32 -5.28 -15.51
N GLY A 164 -17.40 -5.86 -14.74
CA GLY A 164 -17.63 -6.20 -13.33
C GLY A 164 -17.95 -4.98 -12.49
N VAL A 165 -17.18 -3.89 -12.65
CA VAL A 165 -17.44 -2.61 -11.97
C VAL A 165 -18.81 -2.06 -12.33
N TRP A 166 -19.18 -2.08 -13.62
CA TRP A 166 -20.49 -1.62 -14.07
C TRP A 166 -21.64 -2.43 -13.46
N VAL A 167 -21.55 -3.76 -13.49
CA VAL A 167 -22.56 -4.66 -12.93
C VAL A 167 -22.78 -4.37 -11.45
N TRP A 168 -21.71 -4.27 -10.65
CA TRP A 168 -21.85 -4.03 -9.22
C TRP A 168 -22.38 -2.63 -8.89
N ARG A 169 -22.00 -1.61 -9.65
CA ARG A 169 -22.58 -0.26 -9.50
C ARG A 169 -24.08 -0.28 -9.74
N VAL A 170 -24.53 -0.93 -10.82
CA VAL A 170 -25.95 -1.06 -11.14
C VAL A 170 -26.66 -1.81 -10.02
N LEU A 171 -26.18 -2.98 -9.62
CA LEU A 171 -26.79 -3.78 -8.55
C LEU A 171 -26.92 -3.02 -7.23
N CYS A 172 -25.87 -2.28 -6.83
CA CYS A 172 -25.89 -1.51 -5.59
C CYS A 172 -26.82 -0.30 -5.67
N LEU A 173 -26.91 0.37 -6.82
CA LEU A 173 -27.75 1.56 -7.00
C LEU A 173 -29.23 1.22 -7.22
N LEU A 174 -29.56 -0.01 -7.64
CA LEU A 174 -30.94 -0.48 -7.73
C LEU A 174 -31.63 -0.53 -6.36
N VAL A 175 -30.90 -0.83 -5.28
CA VAL A 175 -31.47 -0.91 -3.93
C VAL A 175 -32.00 0.43 -3.43
N PRO A 176 -31.23 1.54 -3.38
CA PRO A 176 -31.75 2.83 -2.93
C PRO A 176 -32.86 3.37 -3.86
N LEU A 177 -32.82 3.06 -5.16
CA LEU A 177 -33.92 3.36 -6.09
C LEU A 177 -35.21 2.63 -5.72
N ALA A 178 -35.13 1.32 -5.46
CA ALA A 178 -36.27 0.52 -5.01
C ALA A 178 -36.79 1.00 -3.65
N VAL A 179 -35.90 1.37 -2.72
CA VAL A 179 -36.27 1.99 -1.44
C VAL A 179 -37.03 3.29 -1.68
N GLY A 180 -36.50 4.23 -2.46
CA GLY A 180 -37.18 5.49 -2.78
C GLY A 180 -38.59 5.28 -3.36
N LEU A 181 -38.72 4.36 -4.32
CA LEU A 181 -40.03 4.02 -4.90
C LEU A 181 -40.98 3.42 -3.85
N SER A 182 -40.48 2.56 -2.95
CA SER A 182 -41.29 2.00 -1.86
C SER A 182 -41.81 3.08 -0.91
N ARG A 183 -41.04 4.16 -0.66
CA ARG A 183 -41.47 5.27 0.21
C ARG A 183 -42.61 6.08 -0.41
N ILE A 184 -42.58 6.27 -1.73
CA ILE A 184 -43.66 6.92 -2.49
C ILE A 184 -44.90 6.01 -2.51
N TYR A 185 -44.72 4.74 -2.83
CA TYR A 185 -45.80 3.74 -2.88
C TYR A 185 -46.57 3.58 -1.56
N ARG A 186 -45.84 3.58 -0.44
CA ARG A 186 -46.41 3.44 0.91
C ARG A 186 -47.06 4.71 1.45
N GLY A 187 -46.95 5.82 0.70
CA GLY A 187 -47.55 7.11 1.05
C GLY A 187 -46.74 7.92 2.06
N ASP A 188 -45.46 7.59 2.24
CA ASP A 188 -44.66 8.18 3.31
C ASP A 188 -43.90 9.44 2.90
N ASN A 189 -43.63 9.60 1.60
CA ASN A 189 -42.77 10.64 1.04
C ASN A 189 -43.27 11.08 -0.33
N HIS A 190 -43.14 12.38 -0.62
CA HIS A 190 -43.33 12.93 -1.95
C HIS A 190 -42.14 12.57 -2.87
N PRO A 191 -42.33 12.51 -4.20
CA PRO A 191 -41.24 12.27 -5.15
C PRO A 191 -40.05 13.23 -5.00
N SER A 192 -40.31 14.51 -4.75
CA SER A 192 -39.28 15.51 -4.48
C SER A 192 -38.52 15.28 -3.17
N ASP A 193 -39.14 14.69 -2.14
CA ASP A 193 -38.45 14.30 -0.90
C ASP A 193 -37.44 13.19 -1.17
N VAL A 194 -37.79 12.24 -2.05
CA VAL A 194 -36.93 11.14 -2.48
C VAL A 194 -35.79 11.68 -3.35
N LEU A 195 -36.09 12.59 -4.29
CA LEU A 195 -35.08 13.21 -5.14
C LEU A 195 -34.08 14.04 -4.32
N ALA A 196 -34.56 14.84 -3.37
CA ALA A 196 -33.71 15.59 -2.44
C ALA A 196 -32.82 14.66 -1.61
N ALA A 197 -33.33 13.49 -1.20
CA ALA A 197 -32.54 12.46 -0.54
C ALA A 197 -31.39 11.95 -1.39
N PHE A 198 -31.64 11.69 -2.69
CA PHE A 198 -30.59 11.28 -3.63
C PHE A 198 -29.53 12.35 -3.80
N VAL A 199 -29.93 13.61 -4.01
CA VAL A 199 -28.99 14.74 -4.16
C VAL A 199 -28.13 14.89 -2.91
N SER A 200 -28.75 14.89 -1.72
CA SER A 200 -28.04 14.97 -0.44
C SER A 200 -27.05 13.82 -0.26
N ALA A 201 -27.51 12.58 -0.42
CA ALA A 201 -26.68 11.41 -0.17
C ALA A 201 -25.55 11.28 -1.20
N ALA A 202 -25.77 11.67 -2.47
CA ALA A 202 -24.72 11.72 -3.48
C ALA A 202 -23.65 12.77 -3.13
N ALA A 203 -24.06 13.95 -2.65
CA ALA A 203 -23.13 14.99 -2.20
C ALA A 203 -22.31 14.52 -0.99
N VAL A 204 -22.96 13.95 0.03
CA VAL A 204 -22.27 13.40 1.22
C VAL A 204 -21.29 12.30 0.82
N LEU A 205 -21.70 11.40 -0.07
CA LEU A 205 -20.85 10.32 -0.58
C LEU A 205 -19.62 10.87 -1.31
N ALA A 206 -19.78 11.88 -2.17
CA ALA A 206 -18.67 12.53 -2.86
C ALA A 206 -17.72 13.25 -1.89
N ILE A 207 -18.26 13.96 -0.88
CA ILE A 207 -17.49 14.63 0.17
C ILE A 207 -16.67 13.62 0.94
N MET A 208 -17.29 12.54 1.40
CA MET A 208 -16.62 11.51 2.20
C MET A 208 -15.61 10.73 1.37
N ASP A 209 -15.87 10.48 0.09
CA ASP A 209 -14.92 9.84 -0.81
C ASP A 209 -13.65 10.71 -0.96
N ALA A 210 -13.84 11.99 -1.25
CA ALA A 210 -12.77 12.97 -1.36
C ALA A 210 -12.04 13.21 -0.02
N ALA A 211 -12.73 13.14 1.11
CA ALA A 211 -12.16 13.44 2.42
C ALA A 211 -11.46 12.23 3.06
N VAL A 212 -11.92 11.00 2.81
CA VAL A 212 -11.47 9.78 3.50
C VAL A 212 -10.68 8.86 2.59
N LEU A 213 -11.14 8.64 1.36
CA LEU A 213 -10.55 7.66 0.44
C LEU A 213 -9.56 8.28 -0.54
N SER A 214 -9.64 9.58 -0.80
CA SER A 214 -8.68 10.23 -1.70
C SER A 214 -7.25 10.29 -1.14
N PRO A 215 -6.22 10.30 -2.00
CA PRO A 215 -4.82 10.52 -1.60
C PRO A 215 -4.63 11.83 -0.82
N LYS A 216 -5.44 12.86 -1.11
CA LYS A 216 -5.41 14.16 -0.45
C LYS A 216 -6.22 14.23 0.86
N SER A 217 -6.75 13.12 1.38
CA SER A 217 -7.65 13.03 2.56
C SER A 217 -7.27 13.89 3.79
N VAL A 218 -8.20 14.01 4.74
CA VAL A 218 -7.98 14.67 6.05
C VAL A 218 -6.74 14.12 6.79
N TRP A 219 -6.43 12.83 6.60
CA TRP A 219 -5.26 12.15 7.15
C TRP A 219 -4.10 11.96 6.18
N GLY A 220 -4.19 12.49 4.95
CA GLY A 220 -3.01 12.69 4.12
C GLY A 220 -2.01 13.53 4.92
N GLY A 221 -0.72 13.48 4.62
CA GLY A 221 0.19 14.50 5.16
C GLY A 221 -0.36 15.90 4.87
N PRO A 222 0.04 16.95 5.61
CA PRO A 222 0.18 18.23 4.92
C PRO A 222 0.95 17.89 3.64
N GLY A 223 0.34 18.12 2.46
CA GLY A 223 0.95 17.74 1.18
C GLY A 223 2.43 18.04 1.29
N GLY A 224 3.24 16.97 1.27
CA GLY A 224 4.64 17.03 1.70
C GLY A 224 5.22 18.29 1.09
N ASN A 225 5.69 19.18 1.96
CA ASN A 225 6.16 20.52 1.59
C ASN A 225 6.85 20.38 0.23
N PRO A 226 6.37 21.02 -0.87
CA PRO A 226 6.99 20.85 -2.17
C PRO A 226 8.45 21.11 -1.95
N ARG A 227 9.26 20.05 -2.09
CA ARG A 227 10.67 20.17 -1.76
C ARG A 227 11.20 21.27 -2.65
N HIS A 228 12.06 22.10 -2.08
CA HIS A 228 12.87 23.01 -2.85
C HIS A 228 13.78 22.15 -3.73
N TYR A 229 13.27 21.70 -4.88
CA TYR A 229 14.11 21.38 -6.02
C TYR A 229 14.95 22.63 -6.24
N ALA A 230 16.27 22.44 -6.28
CA ALA A 230 17.19 23.56 -6.35
C ALA A 230 16.81 24.45 -7.55
N HIS A 231 16.52 25.72 -7.24
CA HIS A 231 16.42 26.85 -8.17
C HIS A 231 15.25 26.85 -9.17
N GLY A 232 14.19 27.61 -8.87
CA GLY A 232 13.37 28.36 -9.84
C GLY A 232 12.70 27.63 -11.02
N ARG A 233 12.92 26.32 -11.19
CA ARG A 233 12.43 25.49 -12.29
C ARG A 233 11.52 24.40 -11.77
N MET A 234 10.51 24.03 -12.57
CA MET A 234 9.65 22.90 -12.26
C MET A 234 10.48 21.61 -12.29
N PRO A 235 10.35 20.72 -11.29
CA PRO A 235 11.06 19.44 -11.28
C PRO A 235 10.63 18.58 -12.45
N ARG A 236 11.57 17.78 -12.98
CA ARG A 236 11.32 16.89 -14.12
C ARG A 236 11.59 15.45 -13.72
N ALA A 237 10.68 14.55 -14.05
CA ALA A 237 10.89 13.12 -13.86
C ALA A 237 11.20 12.44 -15.21
N ALA A 238 11.92 11.33 -15.16
CA ALA A 238 11.90 10.34 -16.22
C ALA A 238 10.94 9.21 -15.84
N LEU A 239 10.14 8.76 -16.80
CA LEU A 239 9.31 7.58 -16.67
C LEU A 239 9.92 6.45 -17.52
N VAL A 240 10.50 5.46 -16.85
CA VAL A 240 11.11 4.28 -17.48
C VAL A 240 10.05 3.19 -17.55
N VAL A 241 9.66 2.81 -18.75
CA VAL A 241 8.49 1.95 -18.99
C VAL A 241 8.88 0.67 -19.71
N ASN A 242 8.43 -0.47 -19.20
CA ASN A 242 8.42 -1.71 -19.96
C ASN A 242 7.17 -1.73 -20.87
N PRO A 243 7.32 -1.63 -22.20
CA PRO A 243 6.21 -1.44 -23.13
C PRO A 243 5.23 -2.63 -23.14
N ILE A 244 5.65 -3.82 -22.71
CA ILE A 244 4.75 -4.99 -22.64
C ILE A 244 3.80 -4.90 -21.43
N LYS A 245 4.15 -4.12 -20.40
CA LYS A 245 3.45 -4.08 -19.11
C LYS A 245 2.54 -2.88 -18.93
N LEU A 246 2.86 -1.75 -19.57
CA LEU A 246 2.13 -0.48 -19.42
C LEU A 246 2.20 0.30 -20.73
N ASP A 247 1.19 0.17 -21.58
CA ASP A 247 1.20 0.83 -22.90
C ASP A 247 -0.20 1.18 -23.42
N SER A 248 -1.08 1.69 -22.54
CA SER A 248 -2.30 2.34 -23.00
C SER A 248 -2.10 3.86 -23.02
N ALA A 249 -2.57 4.52 -24.08
CA ALA A 249 -2.57 5.98 -24.17
C ALA A 249 -3.31 6.62 -22.98
N ASP A 250 -4.34 5.94 -22.45
CA ASP A 250 -5.10 6.34 -21.27
C ASP A 250 -4.22 6.38 -20.00
N ASP A 251 -3.35 5.39 -19.80
CA ASP A 251 -2.45 5.34 -18.65
C ASP A 251 -1.40 6.45 -18.74
N ARG A 252 -0.84 6.70 -19.94
CA ARG A 252 0.11 7.81 -20.15
C ARG A 252 -0.52 9.16 -19.81
N ALA A 253 -1.70 9.42 -20.38
CA ALA A 253 -2.44 10.65 -20.10
C ALA A 253 -2.82 10.79 -18.62
N ARG A 254 -3.10 9.68 -17.92
CA ARG A 254 -3.38 9.68 -16.49
C ARG A 254 -2.14 10.01 -15.66
N ILE A 255 -0.97 9.46 -16.00
CA ILE A 255 0.30 9.77 -15.32
C ILE A 255 0.67 11.23 -15.52
N ASP A 256 0.67 11.71 -16.77
CA ASP A 256 0.99 13.09 -17.10
C ASP A 256 0.10 14.08 -16.34
N ARG A 257 -1.21 13.78 -16.23
CA ARG A 257 -2.15 14.60 -15.46
C ARG A 257 -1.79 14.65 -13.98
N ILE A 258 -1.54 13.50 -13.35
CA ILE A 258 -1.20 13.44 -11.91
C ILE A 258 0.09 14.21 -11.63
N MET A 259 1.10 14.07 -12.49
CA MET A 259 2.38 14.75 -12.35
C MET A 259 2.25 16.27 -12.56
N SER A 260 1.51 16.70 -13.58
CA SER A 260 1.22 18.10 -13.85
C SER A 260 0.45 18.76 -12.71
N GLU A 261 -0.59 18.11 -12.18
CA GLU A 261 -1.34 18.58 -11.00
C GLU A 261 -0.47 18.69 -9.74
N ALA A 262 0.63 17.93 -9.67
CA ALA A 262 1.61 17.98 -8.59
C ALA A 262 2.73 19.00 -8.84
N GLY A 263 2.68 19.76 -9.93
CA GLY A 263 3.66 20.81 -10.25
C GLY A 263 4.95 20.31 -10.90
N TRP A 264 4.93 19.13 -11.52
CA TRP A 264 6.06 18.61 -12.29
C TRP A 264 5.99 19.06 -13.76
N ALA A 265 7.17 19.26 -14.36
CA ALA A 265 7.29 19.41 -15.80
C ALA A 265 6.86 18.12 -16.52
N PRO A 266 6.48 18.18 -17.82
CA PRO A 266 6.17 16.99 -18.61
C PRO A 266 7.28 15.94 -18.48
N PRO A 267 6.94 14.69 -18.09
CA PRO A 267 7.95 13.67 -17.82
C PRO A 267 8.65 13.24 -19.11
N LEU A 268 9.92 12.87 -18.98
CA LEU A 268 10.69 12.23 -20.05
C LEU A 268 10.29 10.76 -20.13
N TRP A 269 9.52 10.39 -21.15
CA TRP A 269 9.11 9.01 -21.39
C TRP A 269 10.25 8.23 -22.06
N LEU A 270 10.68 7.13 -21.44
CA LEU A 270 11.73 6.27 -21.95
C LEU A 270 11.30 4.81 -21.87
N GLU A 271 11.38 4.11 -22.99
CA GLU A 271 11.00 2.70 -23.08
C GLU A 271 12.23 1.80 -22.96
N THR A 272 12.09 0.71 -22.21
CA THR A 272 13.11 -0.33 -22.10
C THR A 272 13.04 -1.25 -23.30
N THR A 273 14.17 -1.83 -23.69
CA THR A 273 14.23 -2.91 -24.69
C THR A 273 14.68 -4.22 -24.04
N VAL A 274 14.74 -5.30 -24.81
CA VAL A 274 15.26 -6.59 -24.32
C VAL A 274 16.76 -6.46 -24.00
N GLU A 275 17.50 -5.69 -24.79
CA GLU A 275 18.93 -5.44 -24.66
C GLU A 275 19.25 -4.42 -23.56
N ASP A 276 18.32 -3.49 -23.30
CA ASP A 276 18.42 -2.50 -22.24
C ASP A 276 17.16 -2.53 -21.33
N PRO A 277 17.09 -3.52 -20.42
CA PRO A 277 15.93 -3.73 -19.56
C PRO A 277 15.72 -2.64 -18.50
N GLY A 278 16.61 -1.63 -18.41
CA GLY A 278 16.40 -0.46 -17.55
C GLY A 278 17.67 0.33 -17.20
N ALA A 279 18.84 -0.31 -17.15
CA ALA A 279 20.06 0.32 -16.67
C ALA A 279 20.57 1.45 -17.59
N GLY A 280 20.67 1.19 -18.90
CA GLY A 280 21.11 2.19 -19.87
C GLY A 280 20.08 3.31 -20.05
N VAL A 281 18.79 2.96 -20.04
CA VAL A 281 17.69 3.92 -20.07
C VAL A 281 17.73 4.86 -18.85
N THR A 282 18.00 4.32 -17.67
CA THR A 282 18.14 5.10 -16.44
C THR A 282 19.36 6.02 -16.48
N ARG A 283 20.49 5.55 -17.03
CA ARG A 283 21.66 6.41 -17.25
C ARG A 283 21.37 7.58 -18.21
N LYS A 284 20.57 7.35 -19.26
CA LYS A 284 20.10 8.43 -20.16
C LYS A 284 19.23 9.44 -19.40
N ALA A 285 18.32 8.97 -18.55
CA ALA A 285 17.51 9.84 -17.70
C ALA A 285 18.37 10.70 -16.76
N LEU A 286 19.39 10.12 -16.14
CA LEU A 286 20.33 10.84 -15.26
C LEU A 286 21.12 11.91 -16.03
N ALA A 287 21.56 11.61 -17.26
CA ALA A 287 22.25 12.58 -18.12
C ALA A 287 21.36 13.78 -18.49
N GLU A 288 20.03 13.60 -18.51
CA GLU A 288 19.03 14.64 -18.73
C GLU A 288 18.74 15.49 -17.49
N GLY A 289 19.41 15.23 -16.35
CA GLY A 289 19.29 16.03 -15.13
C GLY A 289 17.91 15.94 -14.46
N VAL A 290 17.26 14.78 -14.54
CA VAL A 290 15.96 14.54 -13.90
C VAL A 290 16.08 14.47 -12.38
N ASP A 291 15.02 14.91 -11.70
CA ASP A 291 14.95 14.96 -10.25
C ASP A 291 14.29 13.70 -9.63
N LEU A 292 13.79 12.80 -10.48
CA LEU A 292 13.10 11.56 -10.10
C LEU A 292 13.09 10.60 -11.29
N VAL A 293 13.32 9.31 -11.02
CA VAL A 293 13.11 8.23 -11.98
C VAL A 293 11.93 7.39 -11.51
N VAL A 294 10.86 7.37 -12.29
CA VAL A 294 9.66 6.57 -12.03
C VAL A 294 9.70 5.34 -12.93
N VAL A 295 9.74 4.15 -12.35
CA VAL A 295 9.88 2.89 -13.07
C VAL A 295 8.55 2.14 -13.10
N ALA A 296 7.98 2.03 -14.29
CA ALA A 296 6.78 1.25 -14.57
C ALA A 296 7.18 -0.14 -15.10
N GLY A 297 7.39 -1.09 -14.19
CA GLY A 297 7.95 -2.39 -14.53
C GLY A 297 7.75 -3.48 -13.49
N GLY A 298 8.24 -4.67 -13.83
CA GLY A 298 8.39 -5.78 -12.89
C GLY A 298 9.75 -5.76 -12.16
N ASP A 299 10.01 -6.79 -11.36
CA ASP A 299 11.18 -6.87 -10.49
C ASP A 299 12.51 -6.70 -11.24
N GLY A 300 12.69 -7.35 -12.39
CA GLY A 300 13.90 -7.20 -13.22
C GLY A 300 14.12 -5.76 -13.67
N THR A 301 13.11 -5.10 -14.24
CA THR A 301 13.22 -3.68 -14.66
C THR A 301 13.54 -2.76 -13.47
N VAL A 302 12.89 -2.99 -12.33
CA VAL A 302 13.15 -2.23 -11.10
C VAL A 302 14.58 -2.44 -10.60
N ARG A 303 15.09 -3.69 -10.63
CA ARG A 303 16.47 -4.03 -10.23
C ARG A 303 17.50 -3.29 -11.09
N GLU A 304 17.35 -3.33 -12.42
CA GLU A 304 18.29 -2.68 -13.34
C GLU A 304 18.31 -1.15 -13.17
N CYS A 305 17.14 -0.54 -12.99
CA CYS A 305 17.04 0.89 -12.70
C CYS A 305 17.62 1.23 -11.32
N ALA A 306 17.34 0.42 -10.30
CA ALA A 306 17.89 0.59 -8.95
C ALA A 306 19.42 0.52 -8.94
N GLY A 307 20.00 -0.43 -9.68
CA GLY A 307 21.45 -0.53 -9.85
C GLY A 307 22.07 0.70 -10.50
N ALA A 308 21.43 1.24 -11.55
CA ALA A 308 21.89 2.47 -12.20
C ALA A 308 21.72 3.74 -11.34
N LEU A 309 20.76 3.75 -10.41
CA LEU A 309 20.54 4.86 -9.48
C LEU A 309 21.41 4.78 -8.21
N ALA A 310 22.07 3.65 -7.96
CA ALA A 310 22.83 3.42 -6.75
C ALA A 310 23.90 4.52 -6.54
N GLY A 311 23.83 5.23 -5.42
CA GLY A 311 24.77 6.29 -5.04
C GLY A 311 24.56 7.63 -5.76
N THR A 312 23.60 7.75 -6.67
CA THR A 312 23.35 9.01 -7.42
C THR A 312 22.59 10.05 -6.59
N GLY A 313 21.84 9.61 -5.56
CA GLY A 313 20.93 10.45 -4.79
C GLY A 313 19.61 10.79 -5.49
N VAL A 314 19.47 10.47 -6.78
CA VAL A 314 18.20 10.65 -7.51
C VAL A 314 17.21 9.57 -7.05
N PRO A 315 16.00 9.95 -6.60
CA PRO A 315 15.04 8.99 -6.09
C PRO A 315 14.47 8.08 -7.17
N LEU A 316 14.24 6.82 -6.81
CA LEU A 316 13.44 5.84 -7.54
C LEU A 316 12.00 5.87 -7.02
N ALA A 317 11.02 5.96 -7.91
CA ALA A 317 9.64 5.58 -7.61
C ALA A 317 9.26 4.34 -8.42
N VAL A 318 8.44 3.46 -7.85
CA VAL A 318 8.03 2.22 -8.51
C VAL A 318 6.53 2.26 -8.78
N VAL A 319 6.15 2.08 -10.04
CA VAL A 319 4.79 1.80 -10.50
C VAL A 319 4.72 0.30 -10.80
N PRO A 320 4.23 -0.53 -9.85
CA PRO A 320 4.40 -1.98 -9.95
C PRO A 320 3.54 -2.58 -11.06
N SER A 321 4.15 -3.25 -12.04
CA SER A 321 3.43 -3.90 -13.15
C SER A 321 3.83 -5.36 -13.40
N GLY A 322 4.68 -5.92 -12.52
CA GLY A 322 5.09 -7.33 -12.54
C GLY A 322 4.22 -8.24 -11.68
N THR A 323 4.45 -9.55 -11.78
CA THR A 323 3.76 -10.57 -10.98
C THR A 323 4.27 -10.63 -9.53
N GLY A 324 5.59 -10.46 -9.36
CA GLY A 324 6.29 -10.55 -8.08
C GLY A 324 6.20 -9.26 -7.26
N ASN A 325 6.70 -8.16 -7.83
CA ASN A 325 6.75 -6.82 -7.22
C ASN A 325 7.36 -6.87 -5.81
N LEU A 326 8.46 -7.60 -5.64
CA LEU A 326 9.10 -7.92 -4.38
C LEU A 326 9.47 -6.66 -3.61
N LEU A 327 10.21 -5.73 -4.24
CA LEU A 327 10.58 -4.46 -3.60
C LEU A 327 9.34 -3.65 -3.20
N ALA A 328 8.41 -3.49 -4.13
CA ALA A 328 7.19 -2.72 -3.90
C ALA A 328 6.36 -3.28 -2.73
N ARG A 329 6.19 -4.60 -2.65
CA ARG A 329 5.43 -5.26 -1.57
C ARG A 329 6.14 -5.13 -0.23
N ASN A 330 7.45 -5.31 -0.18
CA ASN A 330 8.23 -5.18 1.05
C ASN A 330 8.27 -3.74 1.58
N LEU A 331 8.22 -2.74 0.68
CA LEU A 331 8.14 -1.33 1.05
C LEU A 331 6.70 -0.82 1.27
N GLY A 332 5.68 -1.68 1.09
CA GLY A 332 4.28 -1.30 1.24
C GLY A 332 3.79 -0.30 0.19
N LEU A 333 4.36 -0.33 -1.02
CA LEU A 333 3.94 0.52 -2.13
C LEU A 333 2.57 0.08 -2.67
N PRO A 334 1.72 1.03 -3.08
CA PRO A 334 0.45 0.71 -3.73
C PRO A 334 0.68 0.02 -5.08
N ILE A 335 -0.24 -0.88 -5.42
CA ILE A 335 -0.24 -1.60 -6.70
C ILE A 335 -1.07 -0.86 -7.77
N ASP A 336 -2.03 -0.01 -7.36
CA ASP A 336 -2.77 0.83 -8.31
C ASP A 336 -1.85 1.90 -8.90
N LEU A 337 -1.97 2.09 -10.22
CA LEU A 337 -1.15 3.02 -10.99
C LEU A 337 -1.23 4.46 -10.46
N ALA A 338 -2.43 4.99 -10.18
CA ALA A 338 -2.54 6.37 -9.73
C ALA A 338 -2.02 6.55 -8.31
N ASP A 339 -2.28 5.59 -7.43
CA ASP A 339 -1.74 5.64 -6.08
C ASP A 339 -0.20 5.55 -6.08
N ALA A 340 0.38 4.73 -6.96
CA ALA A 340 1.83 4.62 -7.12
C ALA A 340 2.45 5.90 -7.67
N VAL A 341 1.81 6.54 -8.67
CA VAL A 341 2.25 7.82 -9.21
C VAL A 341 2.09 8.94 -8.17
N HIS A 342 1.03 8.89 -7.35
CA HIS A 342 0.89 9.80 -6.20
C HIS A 342 2.02 9.63 -5.18
N VAL A 343 2.45 8.40 -4.89
CA VAL A 343 3.64 8.16 -4.05
C VAL A 343 4.90 8.67 -4.75
N ALA A 344 5.02 8.56 -6.07
CA ALA A 344 6.15 9.11 -6.80
C ALA A 344 6.31 10.63 -6.61
N VAL A 345 5.20 11.37 -6.68
CA VAL A 345 5.23 12.85 -6.63
C VAL A 345 5.06 13.45 -5.24
N HIS A 346 4.49 12.71 -4.27
CA HIS A 346 4.23 13.21 -2.91
C HIS A 346 4.87 12.36 -1.80
N GLY A 347 5.40 11.19 -2.11
CA GLY A 347 6.01 10.31 -1.13
C GLY A 347 7.28 10.89 -0.52
N ARG A 348 7.65 10.38 0.65
CA ARG A 348 8.94 10.68 1.27
C ARG A 348 10.05 9.83 0.68
N ASP A 349 11.27 10.29 0.89
CA ASP A 349 12.45 9.52 0.55
C ASP A 349 12.76 8.58 1.71
N ARG A 350 13.07 7.34 1.35
CA ARG A 350 13.70 6.38 2.24
C ARG A 350 14.97 5.92 1.56
N HIS A 351 16.09 6.05 2.27
CA HIS A 351 17.32 5.41 1.86
C HIS A 351 17.19 3.93 2.20
N ILE A 352 17.44 3.07 1.22
CA ILE A 352 17.50 1.63 1.41
C ILE A 352 18.83 1.10 0.91
N ASP A 353 19.20 -0.02 1.48
CA ASP A 353 20.40 -0.76 1.14
C ASP A 353 20.19 -1.51 -0.17
N LEU A 354 21.28 -1.76 -0.88
CA LEU A 354 21.31 -2.68 -2.01
C LEU A 354 22.29 -3.82 -1.72
N GLY A 355 21.91 -5.03 -2.11
CA GLY A 355 22.87 -6.13 -2.17
C GLY A 355 23.65 -6.05 -3.48
N GLY A 356 24.97 -6.06 -3.42
CA GLY A 356 25.85 -6.08 -4.57
C GLY A 356 26.54 -7.43 -4.71
N ILE A 357 26.51 -8.02 -5.90
CA ILE A 357 27.32 -9.17 -6.28
C ILE A 357 28.60 -8.68 -6.94
N ALA A 358 29.74 -9.16 -6.44
CA ALA A 358 31.03 -8.94 -7.07
C ALA A 358 31.09 -9.68 -8.43
N PRO A 359 31.69 -9.07 -9.45
CA PRO A 359 31.88 -9.73 -10.75
C PRO A 359 32.72 -11.00 -10.60
N ASP A 360 32.47 -11.99 -11.46
CA ASP A 360 33.32 -13.19 -11.53
C ASP A 360 34.70 -12.87 -12.14
N GLU A 361 34.76 -11.84 -13.00
CA GLU A 361 35.98 -11.34 -13.65
C GLU A 361 36.51 -10.08 -12.94
N PRO A 362 37.84 -9.87 -12.86
CA PRO A 362 38.44 -8.74 -12.15
C PRO A 362 37.95 -7.37 -12.61
N ASP A 363 37.69 -7.21 -13.91
CA ASP A 363 37.27 -5.95 -14.53
C ASP A 363 35.75 -5.87 -14.77
N GLY A 364 34.98 -6.83 -14.24
CA GLY A 364 33.53 -6.85 -14.42
C GLY A 364 32.81 -5.78 -13.57
N GLU A 365 31.56 -5.49 -13.94
CA GLU A 365 30.72 -4.58 -13.17
C GLU A 365 30.01 -5.29 -12.02
N TRP A 366 29.85 -4.58 -10.89
CA TRP A 366 29.00 -5.02 -9.79
C TRP A 366 27.55 -5.09 -10.26
N ARG A 367 26.87 -6.19 -9.93
CA ARG A 367 25.43 -6.34 -10.17
C ARG A 367 24.67 -6.16 -8.87
N TYR A 368 23.58 -5.43 -8.89
CA TYR A 368 22.80 -5.14 -7.69
C TYR A 368 21.50 -5.92 -7.66
N PHE A 369 21.00 -6.20 -6.46
CA PHE A 369 19.66 -6.70 -6.21
C PHE A 369 18.99 -5.89 -5.13
N THR A 370 17.67 -5.84 -5.21
CA THR A 370 16.82 -5.07 -4.29
C THR A 370 16.19 -5.96 -3.24
N ALA A 371 15.96 -7.24 -3.55
CA ALA A 371 15.29 -8.18 -2.67
C ALA A 371 16.20 -9.34 -2.22
N MET A 372 16.73 -10.15 -3.14
CA MET A 372 17.58 -11.30 -2.80
C MET A 372 18.49 -11.80 -3.92
N ALA A 373 19.56 -12.49 -3.51
CA ALA A 373 20.41 -13.31 -4.35
C ALA A 373 20.43 -14.75 -3.84
N GLY A 374 20.63 -15.71 -4.74
CA GLY A 374 20.60 -17.13 -4.40
C GLY A 374 21.65 -17.95 -5.12
N ILE A 375 22.07 -19.05 -4.49
CA ILE A 375 22.84 -20.12 -5.13
C ILE A 375 22.28 -21.48 -4.72
N GLY A 376 22.06 -22.35 -5.70
CA GLY A 376 21.62 -23.73 -5.50
C GLY A 376 20.25 -24.09 -6.04
N LEU A 377 19.52 -24.95 -5.31
CA LEU A 377 18.26 -25.54 -5.76
C LEU A 377 17.32 -24.43 -6.26
N ASP A 378 16.93 -24.62 -7.51
CA ASP A 378 16.43 -23.62 -8.43
C ASP A 378 15.37 -22.69 -7.82
N ALA A 379 15.56 -21.40 -8.07
CA ALA A 379 14.56 -20.34 -7.99
C ALA A 379 13.22 -20.73 -8.67
N ALA A 380 13.24 -21.75 -9.54
CA ALA A 380 12.06 -22.42 -10.08
C ALA A 380 11.04 -22.94 -9.03
N MET A 381 11.41 -23.16 -7.76
CA MET A 381 10.47 -23.69 -6.76
C MET A 381 9.42 -22.66 -6.29
N VAL A 382 9.61 -21.36 -6.56
CA VAL A 382 8.65 -20.29 -6.22
C VAL A 382 7.97 -19.70 -7.46
N ALA A 383 8.61 -19.77 -8.63
CA ALA A 383 8.11 -19.15 -9.86
C ALA A 383 7.22 -20.07 -10.71
N ASP A 384 7.33 -21.40 -10.61
CA ASP A 384 6.75 -22.31 -11.62
C ASP A 384 5.58 -23.17 -11.09
N ALA A 385 4.64 -22.52 -10.38
CA ALA A 385 3.29 -23.08 -10.26
C ALA A 385 2.52 -22.73 -11.53
N PRO A 386 2.15 -23.70 -12.40
CA PRO A 386 1.41 -23.40 -13.61
C PRO A 386 0.12 -22.66 -13.24
N ASP A 387 -0.20 -21.57 -13.93
CA ASP A 387 -1.45 -20.83 -13.72
C ASP A 387 -2.70 -21.72 -13.87
N ALA A 388 -2.57 -22.86 -14.57
CA ALA A 388 -3.59 -23.90 -14.70
C ALA A 388 -3.91 -24.64 -13.40
N LEU A 389 -2.99 -24.69 -12.43
CA LEU A 389 -3.18 -25.43 -11.18
C LEU A 389 -3.90 -24.61 -10.09
N LYS A 390 -4.08 -23.30 -10.29
CA LYS A 390 -4.76 -22.41 -9.34
C LYS A 390 -6.27 -22.61 -9.25
N LYS A 391 -6.90 -23.34 -10.18
CA LYS A 391 -8.37 -23.40 -10.31
C LYS A 391 -9.06 -24.69 -9.84
N LYS A 392 -8.36 -25.80 -9.56
CA LYS A 392 -9.08 -27.07 -9.30
C LYS A 392 -8.57 -28.03 -8.22
N VAL A 393 -7.38 -27.88 -7.62
CA VAL A 393 -6.95 -28.80 -6.55
C VAL A 393 -6.13 -28.04 -5.52
N GLY A 394 -6.51 -28.13 -4.24
CA GLY A 394 -5.81 -27.47 -3.13
C GLY A 394 -4.41 -28.03 -2.83
N TRP A 395 -3.97 -27.86 -1.58
CA TRP A 395 -2.66 -28.21 -0.99
C TRP A 395 -1.86 -29.41 -1.56
N PRO A 396 -2.45 -30.56 -2.00
CA PRO A 396 -1.67 -31.69 -2.49
C PRO A 396 -0.75 -31.40 -3.70
N ALA A 397 -1.09 -30.44 -4.55
CA ALA A 397 -0.26 -30.09 -5.69
C ALA A 397 1.10 -29.46 -5.31
N TYR A 398 1.13 -28.65 -4.25
CA TYR A 398 2.35 -28.05 -3.71
C TYR A 398 3.29 -29.11 -3.11
N ALA A 399 2.71 -30.16 -2.50
CA ALA A 399 3.49 -31.27 -1.96
C ALA A 399 4.12 -32.14 -3.05
N VAL A 400 3.51 -32.23 -4.23
CA VAL A 400 4.00 -33.04 -5.36
C VAL A 400 5.15 -32.36 -6.11
N SER A 401 5.12 -31.03 -6.28
CA SER A 401 6.25 -30.28 -6.87
C SER A 401 7.46 -30.26 -5.93
N ALA A 402 7.26 -29.97 -4.63
CA ALA A 402 8.30 -30.11 -3.61
C ALA A 402 8.82 -31.57 -3.50
N GLY A 403 7.92 -32.54 -3.71
CA GLY A 403 8.17 -33.98 -3.68
C GLY A 403 9.22 -34.49 -4.69
N ARG A 404 9.27 -33.89 -5.89
CA ARG A 404 10.18 -34.30 -6.97
C ARG A 404 11.63 -33.91 -6.70
N HIS A 405 11.83 -32.77 -6.03
CA HIS A 405 13.16 -32.27 -5.66
C HIS A 405 13.67 -32.83 -4.31
N LEU A 406 12.86 -33.61 -3.57
CA LEU A 406 13.28 -34.26 -2.33
C LEU A 406 14.52 -35.15 -2.50
N ARG A 407 14.79 -35.65 -3.71
CA ARG A 407 15.90 -36.55 -4.05
C ARG A 407 17.16 -35.84 -4.54
N ASP A 408 17.11 -34.54 -4.80
CA ASP A 408 18.28 -33.79 -5.29
C ASP A 408 19.38 -33.75 -4.23
N ALA A 409 20.62 -33.95 -4.69
CA ALA A 409 21.78 -34.00 -3.82
C ALA A 409 22.04 -32.63 -3.18
N ARG A 410 22.37 -32.64 -1.89
CA ARG A 410 22.82 -31.43 -1.20
C ARG A 410 24.19 -31.00 -1.71
N MET A 411 24.37 -29.72 -1.98
CA MET A 411 25.69 -29.15 -2.25
C MET A 411 26.50 -29.03 -0.98
N ARG A 412 27.80 -29.25 -1.10
CA ARG A 412 28.77 -28.81 -0.10
C ARG A 412 29.01 -27.34 -0.31
N VAL A 413 28.73 -26.56 0.73
CA VAL A 413 28.90 -25.11 0.76
C VAL A 413 29.88 -24.74 1.86
N THR A 414 30.76 -23.79 1.56
CA THR A 414 31.52 -23.04 2.56
C THR A 414 30.97 -21.62 2.56
N LEU A 415 30.42 -21.18 3.69
CA LEU A 415 29.99 -19.80 3.88
C LEU A 415 31.05 -19.02 4.67
N ARG A 416 31.25 -17.76 4.34
CA ARG A 416 31.95 -16.80 5.18
C ARG A 416 31.07 -15.56 5.34
N ILE A 417 30.82 -15.17 6.59
CA ILE A 417 30.04 -13.98 6.92
C ILE A 417 31.02 -12.99 7.52
N ASP A 418 31.14 -11.82 6.91
CA ASP A 418 32.13 -10.78 7.23
C ASP A 418 33.55 -11.37 7.33
N ASP A 419 34.30 -10.99 8.36
CA ASP A 419 35.63 -11.52 8.67
C ASP A 419 35.58 -12.75 9.59
N GLY A 420 34.41 -13.38 9.70
CA GLY A 420 34.21 -14.59 10.49
C GLY A 420 34.91 -15.82 9.91
N PRO A 421 35.08 -16.88 10.71
CA PRO A 421 35.65 -18.13 10.24
C PRO A 421 34.75 -18.84 9.22
N PRO A 422 35.32 -19.62 8.28
CA PRO A 422 34.54 -20.34 7.27
C PRO A 422 33.64 -21.41 7.89
N ILE A 423 32.36 -21.39 7.52
CA ILE A 423 31.29 -22.27 7.99
C ILE A 423 30.98 -23.30 6.90
N LYS A 424 31.35 -24.57 7.13
CA LYS A 424 31.04 -25.66 6.20
C LYS A 424 29.66 -26.24 6.45
N ARG A 425 28.84 -26.36 5.41
CA ARG A 425 27.48 -26.92 5.45
C ARG A 425 27.17 -27.80 4.24
N ARG A 426 26.13 -28.63 4.39
CA ARG A 426 25.47 -29.32 3.28
C ARG A 426 24.08 -28.71 3.09
N ALA A 427 23.98 -27.80 2.13
CA ALA A 427 22.76 -27.04 1.84
C ALA A 427 22.06 -27.58 0.60
N ARG A 428 20.79 -27.26 0.43
CA ARG A 428 20.09 -27.35 -0.85
C ARG A 428 20.13 -26.01 -1.58
N MET A 429 20.02 -24.92 -0.85
CA MET A 429 20.16 -23.56 -1.37
C MET A 429 20.70 -22.66 -0.27
N VAL A 430 21.37 -21.58 -0.68
CA VAL A 430 21.70 -20.45 0.17
C VAL A 430 21.08 -19.20 -0.44
N LEU A 431 20.36 -18.43 0.37
CA LEU A 431 19.78 -17.15 -0.02
C LEU A 431 20.40 -16.04 0.81
N VAL A 432 20.64 -14.90 0.17
CA VAL A 432 21.07 -13.66 0.79
C VAL A 432 20.03 -12.61 0.44
N GLY A 433 19.32 -12.07 1.42
CA GLY A 433 18.21 -11.14 1.19
C GLY A 433 18.39 -9.82 1.91
N ASN A 434 17.89 -8.77 1.26
CA ASN A 434 17.76 -7.41 1.76
C ASN A 434 16.33 -7.13 2.27
N VAL A 435 15.35 -7.95 1.86
CA VAL A 435 13.95 -7.80 2.26
C VAL A 435 13.35 -9.13 2.73
N GLY A 436 12.36 -9.03 3.63
CA GLY A 436 11.88 -10.18 4.39
C GLY A 436 10.86 -11.10 3.72
N ALA A 437 10.05 -10.56 2.81
CA ALA A 437 8.90 -11.25 2.24
C ALA A 437 9.11 -11.64 0.77
N LEU A 438 8.69 -12.87 0.45
CA LEU A 438 8.54 -13.39 -0.89
C LEU A 438 7.14 -13.11 -1.47
N GLN A 439 6.90 -13.58 -2.69
CA GLN A 439 5.58 -13.61 -3.30
C GLN A 439 4.54 -14.34 -2.41
N ALA A 440 3.26 -13.98 -2.57
CA ALA A 440 2.12 -14.52 -1.79
C ALA A 440 2.16 -14.27 -0.26
N GLY A 441 3.04 -13.38 0.22
CA GLY A 441 3.11 -13.01 1.65
C GLY A 441 3.79 -14.07 2.52
N MET A 442 4.64 -14.90 1.91
CA MET A 442 5.52 -15.82 2.65
C MET A 442 6.69 -15.04 3.24
N GLN A 443 6.93 -15.16 4.54
CA GLN A 443 8.11 -14.59 5.19
C GLN A 443 9.23 -15.63 5.23
N LEU A 444 10.29 -15.39 4.47
CA LEU A 444 11.48 -16.24 4.49
C LEU A 444 12.54 -15.69 5.43
N LEU A 445 12.67 -14.37 5.48
CA LEU A 445 13.65 -13.63 6.29
C LEU A 445 12.89 -12.67 7.22
N PRO A 446 12.28 -13.15 8.31
CA PRO A 446 11.41 -12.34 9.16
C PRO A 446 12.15 -11.21 9.92
N GLY A 447 13.48 -11.23 9.93
CA GLY A 447 14.34 -10.20 10.51
C GLY A 447 14.91 -9.18 9.52
N ALA A 448 14.73 -9.38 8.20
CA ALA A 448 15.33 -8.50 7.21
C ALA A 448 14.67 -7.12 7.18
N GLU A 449 15.49 -6.11 7.41
CA GLU A 449 15.15 -4.70 7.31
C GLU A 449 15.96 -4.06 6.17
N PRO A 450 15.33 -3.35 5.22
CA PRO A 450 16.02 -2.88 4.01
C PRO A 450 16.92 -1.65 4.22
N ASP A 451 17.13 -1.19 5.45
CA ASP A 451 17.83 0.05 5.79
C ASP A 451 18.65 -0.04 7.09
N ASP A 452 19.05 -1.24 7.49
CA ASP A 452 19.84 -1.50 8.71
C ASP A 452 21.35 -1.66 8.44
N GLY A 453 21.76 -1.64 7.16
CA GLY A 453 23.13 -1.83 6.71
C GLY A 453 23.60 -3.28 6.75
N LEU A 454 22.68 -4.25 6.80
CA LEU A 454 22.97 -5.68 6.90
C LEU A 454 22.24 -6.47 5.79
N LEU A 455 22.66 -7.72 5.59
CA LEU A 455 21.98 -8.70 4.74
C LEU A 455 21.68 -9.96 5.56
N ASP A 456 20.49 -10.52 5.36
CA ASP A 456 20.07 -11.76 6.00
C ASP A 456 20.40 -12.96 5.10
N VAL A 457 21.04 -13.97 5.68
CA VAL A 457 21.44 -15.19 4.99
C VAL A 457 20.64 -16.37 5.51
N VAL A 458 20.00 -17.11 4.61
CA VAL A 458 19.35 -18.39 4.90
C VAL A 458 20.10 -19.53 4.25
N VAL A 459 20.50 -20.49 5.08
CA VAL A 459 20.98 -21.79 4.61
C VAL A 459 19.86 -22.79 4.76
N PHE A 460 19.30 -23.22 3.62
CA PHE A 460 18.17 -24.13 3.58
C PHE A 460 18.68 -25.56 3.35
N ALA A 461 18.52 -26.42 4.36
CA ALA A 461 19.08 -27.77 4.40
C ALA A 461 18.11 -28.83 4.99
N PRO A 462 16.84 -28.93 4.55
CA PRO A 462 15.92 -29.97 5.05
C PRO A 462 16.36 -31.39 4.64
N TYR A 463 16.30 -32.34 5.59
CA TYR A 463 16.63 -33.77 5.40
C TYR A 463 15.38 -34.63 5.62
N GLY A 464 15.10 -35.56 4.71
CA GLY A 464 13.96 -36.46 4.83
C GLY A 464 12.61 -35.76 4.95
N MET A 465 11.52 -36.52 5.07
CA MET A 465 10.17 -35.95 5.09
C MET A 465 9.91 -35.03 6.30
N THR A 466 10.52 -35.33 7.46
CA THR A 466 10.37 -34.54 8.68
C THR A 466 11.06 -33.18 8.61
N GLY A 467 12.26 -33.11 8.03
CA GLY A 467 12.97 -31.84 7.81
C GLY A 467 12.22 -30.92 6.85
N TRP A 468 11.57 -31.48 5.84
CA TRP A 468 10.70 -30.74 4.92
C TRP A 468 9.40 -30.27 5.58
N ALA A 469 8.72 -31.12 6.35
CA ALA A 469 7.54 -30.71 7.10
C ALA A 469 7.84 -29.54 8.07
N HIS A 470 8.97 -29.61 8.78
CA HIS A 470 9.41 -28.54 9.67
C HIS A 470 9.74 -27.25 8.93
N ALA A 471 10.42 -27.33 7.78
CA ALA A 471 10.71 -26.18 6.93
C ALA A 471 9.40 -25.50 6.45
N THR A 472 8.43 -26.29 5.98
CA THR A 472 7.12 -25.80 5.52
C THR A 472 6.34 -25.10 6.62
N VAL A 473 6.27 -25.67 7.83
CA VAL A 473 5.60 -25.04 8.98
C VAL A 473 6.24 -23.69 9.32
N ARG A 474 7.57 -23.59 9.25
CA ARG A 474 8.30 -22.36 9.56
C ARG A 474 8.09 -21.26 8.52
N VAL A 475 8.00 -21.60 7.23
CA VAL A 475 7.75 -20.63 6.14
C VAL A 475 6.29 -20.15 6.13
N ILE A 476 5.34 -21.00 6.52
CA ILE A 476 3.91 -20.68 6.54
C ILE A 476 3.47 -20.00 7.84
N GLY A 477 4.13 -20.31 8.95
CA GLY A 477 3.85 -19.75 10.27
C GLY A 477 4.17 -18.26 10.34
N ARG A 478 3.18 -17.40 10.10
CA ARG A 478 3.26 -15.93 10.13
C ARG A 478 3.57 -15.30 11.51
N ARG A 479 4.17 -16.02 12.47
CA ARG A 479 4.35 -15.50 13.84
C ARG A 479 5.83 -15.49 14.24
N ARG A 480 6.28 -14.33 14.75
CA ARG A 480 7.46 -14.10 15.60
C ARG A 480 7.49 -14.96 16.89
N ARG A 481 6.60 -15.94 17.08
CA ARG A 481 6.58 -16.74 18.31
C ARG A 481 7.73 -17.72 18.27
N ASP A 482 8.57 -17.63 19.29
CA ASP A 482 9.48 -18.67 19.75
C ASP A 482 8.84 -20.05 19.56
N VAL A 483 9.29 -20.76 18.52
CA VAL A 483 9.06 -22.19 18.44
C VAL A 483 9.84 -22.79 19.61
N PRO A 484 9.21 -23.61 20.47
CA PRO A 484 9.87 -24.13 21.66
C PRO A 484 11.22 -24.72 21.30
N ASP A 485 12.22 -24.30 22.08
CA ASP A 485 13.61 -24.68 21.90
C ASP A 485 13.68 -26.21 21.77
N VAL A 486 14.16 -26.68 20.62
CA VAL A 486 14.33 -28.11 20.38
C VAL A 486 15.26 -28.65 21.48
N PRO A 487 14.93 -29.78 22.13
CA PRO A 487 15.71 -30.30 23.25
C PRO A 487 17.22 -30.32 22.93
N PRO A 488 18.11 -30.00 23.89
CA PRO A 488 19.55 -29.78 23.67
C PRO A 488 20.28 -30.90 22.90
N ARG A 489 19.73 -32.13 22.91
CA ARG A 489 20.26 -33.30 22.20
C ARG A 489 20.14 -33.23 20.66
N GLN A 490 19.39 -32.30 20.09
CA GLN A 490 19.19 -32.14 18.63
C GLN A 490 19.82 -30.87 18.02
N ARG A 491 20.68 -30.14 18.75
CA ARG A 491 21.39 -28.93 18.25
C ARG A 491 22.21 -29.11 16.97
N ARG A 492 22.41 -30.34 16.50
CA ARG A 492 23.22 -30.69 15.32
C ARG A 492 22.47 -30.55 13.98
N TRP A 493 21.14 -30.40 13.96
CA TRP A 493 20.34 -30.42 12.74
C TRP A 493 19.26 -29.33 12.73
N ARG A 494 19.53 -28.20 12.04
CA ARG A 494 18.50 -27.19 11.73
C ARG A 494 18.15 -27.27 10.23
N PRO A 495 16.89 -27.52 9.85
CA PRO A 495 16.47 -27.50 8.44
C PRO A 495 16.68 -26.14 7.76
N ILE A 496 16.70 -25.06 8.56
CA ILE A 496 16.92 -23.68 8.15
C ILE A 496 17.81 -23.00 9.19
N GLU A 497 19.00 -22.58 8.79
CA GLU A 497 19.91 -21.72 9.58
C GLU A 497 19.83 -20.29 9.06
N HIS A 498 19.88 -19.31 9.97
CA HIS A 498 19.85 -17.88 9.66
C HIS A 498 21.14 -17.24 10.16
N PHE A 499 21.71 -16.35 9.35
CA PHE A 499 22.84 -15.50 9.69
C PHE A 499 22.55 -14.08 9.21
N THR A 500 23.33 -13.11 9.70
CA THR A 500 23.24 -11.71 9.29
C THR A 500 24.67 -11.17 9.16
N GLY A 501 24.94 -10.34 8.16
CA GLY A 501 26.26 -9.74 7.97
C GLY A 501 26.30 -8.72 6.82
N ARG A 502 27.43 -8.03 6.67
CA ARG A 502 27.66 -7.00 5.63
C ARG A 502 28.27 -7.58 4.36
N SER A 503 29.07 -8.63 4.50
CA SER A 503 29.72 -9.36 3.42
C SER A 503 29.43 -10.85 3.56
N VAL A 504 29.04 -11.49 2.47
CA VAL A 504 28.67 -12.91 2.45
C VAL A 504 29.37 -13.56 1.27
N GLU A 505 30.24 -14.51 1.55
CA GLU A 505 30.86 -15.35 0.52
C GLU A 505 30.32 -16.76 0.63
N VAL A 506 29.80 -17.28 -0.47
CA VAL A 506 29.34 -18.65 -0.58
C VAL A 506 30.18 -19.33 -1.65
N GLU A 507 30.84 -20.42 -1.29
CA GLU A 507 31.61 -21.25 -2.21
C GLU A 507 31.04 -22.66 -2.27
N THR A 508 30.88 -23.19 -3.48
CA THR A 508 30.38 -24.54 -3.76
C THR A 508 31.48 -25.37 -4.44
N ALA A 509 31.40 -26.70 -4.26
CA ALA A 509 32.39 -27.60 -4.84
C ALA A 509 32.27 -27.78 -6.37
N ARG A 510 31.13 -27.40 -6.95
CA ARG A 510 30.80 -27.51 -8.38
C ARG A 510 29.98 -26.28 -8.78
N PRO A 511 29.96 -25.88 -10.06
CA PRO A 511 29.09 -24.82 -10.52
C PRO A 511 27.62 -25.14 -10.18
N GLU A 512 26.97 -24.23 -9.47
CA GLU A 512 25.55 -24.31 -9.11
C GLU A 512 24.79 -23.16 -9.78
N PRO A 513 23.47 -23.33 -10.04
CA PRO A 513 22.62 -22.23 -10.49
C PRO A 513 22.65 -21.06 -9.52
N ARG A 514 22.54 -19.84 -10.04
CA ARG A 514 22.53 -18.59 -9.27
C ARG A 514 21.39 -17.69 -9.75
N GLU A 515 20.86 -16.85 -8.87
CA GLU A 515 19.78 -15.91 -9.18
C GLU A 515 19.97 -14.52 -8.54
N LEU A 516 19.28 -13.54 -9.12
CA LEU A 516 19.10 -12.18 -8.59
C LEU A 516 17.63 -11.75 -8.72
N ASP A 517 16.96 -11.49 -7.60
CA ASP A 517 15.54 -11.08 -7.56
C ASP A 517 14.61 -11.99 -8.40
N GLY A 518 14.94 -13.29 -8.51
CA GLY A 518 14.20 -14.26 -9.32
C GLY A 518 14.70 -14.45 -10.76
N ASP A 519 15.61 -13.61 -11.25
CA ASP A 519 16.19 -13.77 -12.59
C ASP A 519 17.46 -14.63 -12.53
N PRO A 520 17.61 -15.64 -13.41
CA PRO A 520 18.79 -16.49 -13.43
C PRO A 520 20.01 -15.71 -13.91
N ILE A 521 21.14 -15.91 -13.23
CA ILE A 521 22.46 -15.50 -13.71
C ILE A 521 23.30 -16.74 -14.03
N GLY A 522 24.43 -16.55 -14.72
CA GLY A 522 25.30 -17.66 -15.11
C GLY A 522 25.67 -18.55 -13.90
N PRO A 523 25.70 -19.88 -14.06
CA PRO A 523 26.06 -20.79 -12.98
C PRO A 523 27.49 -20.51 -12.52
N GLY A 524 27.78 -20.74 -11.24
CA GLY A 524 29.08 -20.41 -10.67
C GLY A 524 29.40 -21.25 -9.45
N THR A 525 30.69 -21.31 -9.09
CA THR A 525 31.17 -21.94 -7.85
C THR A 525 31.22 -20.96 -6.68
N ARG A 526 30.98 -19.69 -6.93
CA ARG A 526 31.08 -18.62 -5.93
C ARG A 526 29.90 -17.65 -6.07
N LEU A 527 29.42 -17.17 -4.92
CA LEU A 527 28.51 -16.05 -4.80
C LEU A 527 29.08 -15.13 -3.72
N SER A 528 29.62 -13.98 -4.13
CA SER A 528 30.20 -12.98 -3.22
C SER A 528 29.30 -11.75 -3.19
N VAL A 529 28.63 -11.56 -2.06
CA VAL A 529 27.63 -10.51 -1.85
C VAL A 529 28.16 -9.51 -0.82
N ARG A 530 27.94 -8.22 -1.07
CA ARG A 530 28.21 -7.15 -0.12
C ARG A 530 27.06 -6.15 -0.07
N VAL A 531 26.71 -5.71 1.12
CA VAL A 531 25.73 -4.64 1.32
C VAL A 531 26.30 -3.29 0.88
N ARG A 532 25.45 -2.47 0.29
CA ARG A 532 25.71 -1.06 -0.04
C ARG A 532 24.74 -0.21 0.78
N PRO A 533 25.12 0.22 1.99
CA PRO A 533 24.19 0.87 2.90
C PRO A 533 23.65 2.19 2.33
N GLY A 534 22.33 2.39 2.41
CA GLY A 534 21.62 3.59 2.00
C GLY A 534 21.84 4.00 0.54
N ALA A 535 22.25 3.07 -0.32
CA ALA A 535 22.70 3.36 -1.68
C ALA A 535 21.56 3.76 -2.63
N LEU A 536 20.32 3.37 -2.34
CA LEU A 536 19.17 3.71 -3.17
C LEU A 536 18.20 4.61 -2.39
N VAL A 537 17.84 5.74 -2.98
CA VAL A 537 16.75 6.57 -2.47
C VAL A 537 15.46 6.12 -3.14
N VAL A 538 14.46 5.72 -2.35
CA VAL A 538 13.16 5.26 -2.87
C VAL A 538 12.02 6.14 -2.35
N ARG A 539 11.08 6.48 -3.24
CA ARG A 539 9.81 7.13 -2.88
C ARG A 539 8.89 6.12 -2.24
N VAL A 540 8.59 6.34 -0.97
CA VAL A 540 7.67 5.53 -0.17
C VAL A 540 6.53 6.40 0.36
N PRO A 541 5.38 5.81 0.72
CA PRO A 541 4.28 6.55 1.32
C PRO A 541 4.74 7.37 2.53
N ASP A 542 4.27 8.62 2.62
CA ASP A 542 4.40 9.43 3.82
C ASP A 542 3.68 8.70 4.97
N GLY A 543 4.41 8.38 6.03
CA GLY A 543 4.02 7.44 7.11
C GLY A 543 2.76 7.79 7.92
N ARG A 544 1.91 8.71 7.45
CA ARG A 544 0.53 8.90 7.94
C ARG A 544 -0.47 7.97 7.28
N VAL A 545 -0.11 7.32 6.17
CA VAL A 545 -0.74 6.06 5.77
C VAL A 545 0.02 4.97 6.49
N ALA A 546 -0.44 4.60 7.68
CA ALA A 546 0.04 3.42 8.35
C ALA A 546 -0.13 2.21 7.41
N VAL A 547 0.96 1.73 6.83
CA VAL A 547 1.11 0.28 6.74
C VAL A 547 1.06 -0.16 8.19
N ARG A 548 -0.05 -0.80 8.61
CA ARG A 548 -0.11 -1.38 9.96
C ARG A 548 1.14 -2.25 10.13
N PRO A 549 2.00 -2.00 11.12
CA PRO A 549 2.68 -3.12 11.74
C PRO A 549 1.56 -4.01 12.26
N GLU A 550 1.56 -5.30 11.92
CA GLU A 550 0.72 -6.23 12.66
C GLU A 550 1.10 -6.08 14.15
N ALA A 551 0.13 -5.59 14.94
CA ALA A 551 0.13 -5.47 16.39
C ALA A 551 1.45 -5.00 17.04
N ARG A 552 1.58 -3.69 17.31
CA ARG A 552 2.23 -3.28 18.56
C ARG A 552 1.37 -3.85 19.69
N ALA A 553 1.88 -4.86 20.37
CA ALA A 553 1.43 -5.17 21.73
C ALA A 553 1.71 -3.94 22.59
N GLU A 554 0.75 -3.58 23.45
CA GLU A 554 0.92 -2.50 24.42
C GLU A 554 2.15 -2.75 25.31
N PRO A 555 2.78 -1.69 25.84
CA PRO A 555 3.85 -1.85 26.81
C PRO A 555 3.28 -2.46 28.09
N PHE A 556 3.61 -3.71 28.37
CA PHE A 556 3.41 -4.31 29.70
C PHE A 556 4.59 -3.95 30.61
N PRO A 557 4.34 -3.84 31.93
CA PRO A 557 5.20 -3.14 32.86
C PRO A 557 6.53 -3.86 33.03
N VAL A 558 7.61 -3.09 33.05
CA VAL A 558 8.92 -3.55 33.47
C VAL A 558 8.85 -3.87 34.96
N ALA A 559 8.69 -5.14 35.31
CA ALA A 559 9.15 -5.63 36.61
C ALA A 559 10.68 -5.74 36.51
N LEU A 560 11.36 -4.68 36.96
CA LEU A 560 12.77 -4.72 37.29
C LEU A 560 12.92 -5.64 38.51
N ASP A 561 13.38 -6.87 38.30
CA ASP A 561 14.10 -7.57 39.36
C ASP A 561 15.46 -6.89 39.49
N VAL A 562 15.48 -5.89 40.37
CA VAL A 562 16.71 -5.31 40.90
C VAL A 562 17.39 -6.40 41.72
N VAL A 563 18.48 -6.94 41.19
CA VAL A 563 19.47 -7.60 42.04
C VAL A 563 20.15 -6.48 42.83
N GLU A 564 19.84 -6.39 44.12
CA GLU A 564 20.56 -5.54 45.07
C GLU A 564 22.05 -5.88 45.04
N VAL A 565 22.85 -4.95 44.56
CA VAL A 565 24.29 -4.91 44.84
C VAL A 565 24.49 -3.85 45.91
N GLY A 566 24.86 -4.29 47.11
CA GLY A 566 25.06 -3.44 48.29
C GLY A 566 26.20 -2.42 48.14
N PRO A 567 26.25 -1.39 49.01
CA PRO A 567 27.10 -0.23 48.81
C PRO A 567 28.53 -0.47 49.33
N ALA A 568 29.49 -0.45 48.42
CA ALA A 568 30.89 -0.06 48.65
C ALA A 568 31.38 0.43 47.28
N GLY A 569 31.64 1.72 47.02
CA GLY A 569 32.54 2.61 47.74
C GLY A 569 33.65 3.02 46.76
N LEU A 570 34.11 4.28 46.86
CA LEU A 570 35.11 4.99 46.04
C LEU A 570 34.60 5.66 44.75
N ALA A 571 34.30 6.96 44.75
CA ALA A 571 35.19 8.13 44.86
C ALA A 571 35.84 8.52 43.51
N LEU A 572 35.26 9.53 42.87
CA LEU A 572 35.88 10.34 41.83
C LEU A 572 36.83 11.36 42.48
N PRO A 573 38.00 11.67 41.91
CA PRO A 573 38.69 12.91 42.20
C PRO A 573 38.25 14.02 41.23
N ALA A 574 37.95 15.17 41.82
CA ALA A 574 37.68 16.43 41.16
C ALA A 574 38.97 17.26 40.99
N GLU A 575 38.96 18.07 39.92
CA GLU A 575 39.59 19.39 39.76
C GLU A 575 41.13 19.57 39.85
N ALA A 576 41.68 20.14 38.78
CA ALA A 576 42.65 21.23 38.87
C ALA A 576 42.46 22.19 37.69
N ALA A 577 42.07 23.43 38.01
CA ALA A 577 42.06 24.58 37.12
C ALA A 577 43.45 25.27 37.12
N ALA A 578 43.86 25.89 36.00
CA ALA A 578 44.43 27.25 35.92
C ALA A 578 45.19 27.54 34.60
N GLY A 579 45.05 28.78 34.12
CA GLY A 579 45.93 29.47 33.16
C GLY A 579 45.44 29.38 31.70
N GLY A 580 45.05 30.43 30.98
CA GLY A 580 45.49 31.83 30.99
C GLY A 580 46.49 32.01 29.84
N GLY A 581 46.14 32.71 28.75
CA GLY A 581 47.10 33.07 27.71
C GLY A 581 46.50 33.44 26.35
N THR A 582 46.68 34.70 25.99
CA THR A 582 46.25 35.41 24.78
C THR A 582 47.06 35.10 23.53
N ALA A 583 46.42 35.28 22.36
CA ALA A 583 46.94 35.80 21.07
C ALA A 583 48.33 35.38 20.56
N GLU A 584 48.40 34.85 19.32
CA GLU A 584 49.27 35.41 18.27
C GLU A 584 48.94 34.86 16.87
N ALA A 585 49.33 35.65 15.86
CA ALA A 585 48.89 35.58 14.48
C ALA A 585 50.01 35.12 13.52
N GLY A 586 49.62 34.35 12.49
CA GLY A 586 50.23 34.27 11.16
C GLY A 586 51.53 33.44 11.00
N PRO A 587 52.13 33.42 9.79
CA PRO A 587 51.55 33.06 8.47
C PRO A 587 52.47 32.10 7.66
N TRP A 588 52.24 32.02 6.32
CA TRP A 588 53.07 31.44 5.24
C TRP A 588 52.83 29.95 4.89
N ALA A 589 52.94 29.48 3.65
CA ALA A 589 52.84 30.02 2.28
C ALA A 589 53.11 28.83 1.34
N ASP A 590 52.66 29.01 0.10
CA ASP A 590 52.83 28.22 -1.12
C ASP A 590 54.11 27.42 -1.36
N GLY A 591 53.94 26.44 -2.26
CA GLY A 591 54.97 25.96 -3.20
C GLY A 591 55.33 24.49 -2.93
N GLY A 592 55.21 23.55 -3.86
CA GLY A 592 55.11 23.60 -5.31
C GLY A 592 55.78 22.33 -5.86
N SER A 593 55.54 22.08 -7.14
CA SER A 593 56.25 21.11 -8.02
C SER A 593 55.86 19.63 -7.96
N ALA A 594 55.14 19.23 -9.01
CA ALA A 594 55.22 17.92 -9.63
C ALA A 594 56.62 17.65 -10.22
N PRO A 595 56.89 16.40 -10.61
CA PRO A 595 57.44 16.19 -11.95
C PRO A 595 56.66 15.15 -12.76
N ARG A 596 56.49 15.48 -14.05
CA ARG A 596 56.20 14.54 -15.12
C ARG A 596 57.43 13.69 -15.40
N HIS A 597 57.23 12.42 -15.75
CA HIS A 597 58.09 11.73 -16.70
C HIS A 597 57.25 10.83 -17.60
N ASP A 598 57.32 11.13 -18.90
CA ASP A 598 56.98 10.23 -20.01
C ASP A 598 57.92 9.02 -20.00
N HIS A 599 57.42 7.84 -20.41
CA HIS A 599 58.01 7.09 -21.53
C HIS A 599 57.08 6.02 -22.11
N LYS A 600 57.12 5.99 -23.45
CA LYS A 600 56.53 5.13 -24.47
C LYS A 600 56.69 3.60 -24.31
N ASN A 601 55.79 2.90 -25.00
CA ASN A 601 55.92 1.63 -25.74
C ASN A 601 56.52 0.40 -25.02
N ILE A 602 55.69 -0.63 -24.82
CA ILE A 602 55.68 -1.91 -25.57
C ILE A 602 54.31 -2.57 -25.36
#